data_AF-A0A969C578-F1
#
_entry.id   AF-A0A969C578-F1
#
_cell.length_a   1.000
_cell.length_b   1.000
_cell.length_c   1.000
_cell.angle_alpha   90.00
_cell.angle_beta   90.00
_cell.angle_gamma   90.00
#
_symmetry.space_group_name_H-M   'P 1'
#
loop_
_entity.id
_entity.type
_entity.pdbx_description
1 polymer ?
#
loop_
_entity_poly.entity_id
_entity_poly.type
_entity_poly.pdbx_seq_one_letter_code
_entity_poly.pdbx_strand_id
1 'polypeptide(L)'
;MMALAETHMALGEKDAAIARWRSVLANNSYARAKVQLAQLLIERGQTDEAKRELDETLTDDAHAPAFQRKRERVWTQRAKALRGALK
;
A
#
# COMPACT_ATOMS: atom_id res chain seq x y z
N MET A 1 7.59 5.60 12.32
CA MET A 1 7.57 4.12 12.34
C MET A 1 7.92 3.57 10.95
N MET A 2 9.20 3.69 10.56
CA MET A 2 9.76 3.09 9.32
C MET A 2 10.34 1.69 9.57
N ALA A 3 10.53 1.29 10.83
CA ALA A 3 11.19 0.05 11.24
C ALA A 3 10.39 -1.24 10.98
N LEU A 4 9.07 -1.16 10.68
CA LEU A 4 8.25 -2.34 10.40
C LEU A 4 8.45 -2.89 8.97
N ALA A 5 8.89 -2.04 8.04
CA ALA A 5 9.17 -2.46 6.67
C ALA A 5 10.47 -3.29 6.59
N GLU A 6 11.50 -2.91 7.35
CA GLU A 6 12.77 -3.65 7.42
C GLU A 6 12.64 -4.97 8.20
N THR A 7 11.76 -5.05 9.20
CA THR A 7 11.57 -6.30 9.99
C THR A 7 10.79 -7.37 9.24
N HIS A 8 9.87 -7.01 8.35
CA HIS A 8 9.13 -7.99 7.54
C HIS A 8 9.92 -8.53 6.33
N MET A 9 11.03 -7.89 5.93
CA MET A 9 11.94 -8.44 4.93
C MET A 9 12.65 -9.72 5.41
N ALA A 10 12.86 -9.89 6.71
CA ALA A 10 13.77 -10.90 7.25
C ALA A 10 13.16 -12.29 7.50
N LEU A 11 11.82 -12.45 7.51
CA LEU A 11 11.20 -13.61 8.19
C LEU A 11 10.42 -14.60 7.31
N GLY A 12 10.36 -14.44 5.99
CA GLY A 12 9.56 -15.36 5.15
C GLY A 12 8.04 -15.30 5.38
N GLU A 13 7.57 -14.41 6.26
CA GLU A 13 6.16 -14.17 6.56
C GLU A 13 5.51 -13.12 5.64
N LYS A 14 6.14 -12.76 4.52
CA LYS A 14 5.60 -11.77 3.57
C LYS A 14 4.20 -12.16 3.09
N ASP A 15 3.96 -13.45 2.85
CA ASP A 15 2.65 -13.99 2.48
C ASP A 15 1.59 -13.83 3.59
N ALA A 16 1.97 -14.12 4.83
CA ALA A 16 1.08 -13.94 5.98
C ALA A 16 0.75 -12.45 6.21
N ALA A 17 1.74 -11.57 6.04
CA ALA A 17 1.54 -10.13 6.09
C ALA A 17 0.57 -9.66 4.99
N ILE A 18 0.75 -10.11 3.75
CA ILE A 18 -0.17 -9.82 2.64
C ILE A 18 -1.60 -10.23 2.98
N ALA A 19 -1.81 -11.46 3.46
CA ALA A 19 -3.13 -11.95 3.84
C ALA A 19 -3.77 -11.11 4.96
N ARG A 20 -2.96 -10.71 5.96
CA ARG A 20 -3.42 -9.87 7.07
C ARG A 20 -3.79 -8.47 6.60
N TRP A 21 -3.00 -7.87 5.71
CA TRP A 21 -3.33 -6.58 5.09
C TRP A 21 -4.59 -6.64 4.23
N ARG A 22 -4.80 -7.71 3.44
CA ARG A 22 -6.03 -7.91 2.65
C ARG A 22 -7.27 -8.01 3.55
N SER A 23 -7.20 -8.73 4.68
CA SER A 23 -8.30 -8.83 5.63
C SER A 23 -8.63 -7.48 6.30
N VAL A 24 -7.61 -6.68 6.61
CA VAL A 24 -7.79 -5.31 7.15
C VAL A 24 -8.44 -4.39 6.11
N LEU A 25 -8.00 -4.48 4.85
CA LEU A 25 -8.53 -3.70 3.74
C LEU A 25 -9.99 -4.05 3.40
N ALA A 26 -10.38 -5.31 3.58
CA ALA A 26 -11.76 -5.74 3.37
C ALA A 26 -12.76 -5.05 4.31
N ASN A 27 -12.32 -4.73 5.54
CA ASN A 27 -13.18 -4.08 6.53
C ASN A 27 -13.00 -2.56 6.58
N ASN A 28 -11.86 -2.03 6.14
CA ASN A 28 -11.60 -0.60 6.13
C ASN A 28 -10.74 -0.19 4.92
N SER A 29 -11.26 0.74 4.12
CA SER A 29 -10.46 1.39 3.07
C SER A 29 -9.47 2.35 3.70
N TYR A 30 -8.24 1.88 3.91
CA TYR A 30 -7.12 2.70 4.37
C TYR A 30 -6.03 2.73 3.29
N ALA A 31 -5.75 3.91 2.72
CA ALA A 31 -4.64 4.07 1.76
C ALA A 31 -3.30 3.61 2.34
N ARG A 32 -3.12 3.72 3.66
CA ARG A 32 -1.95 3.19 4.38
C ARG A 32 -1.75 1.70 4.13
N ALA A 33 -2.80 0.90 4.28
CA ALA A 33 -2.71 -0.55 4.15
C ALA A 33 -2.46 -0.97 2.70
N LYS A 34 -3.12 -0.30 1.72
CA LYS A 34 -2.87 -0.55 0.29
C LYS A 34 -1.42 -0.24 -0.10
N VAL A 35 -0.84 0.87 0.40
CA VAL A 35 0.57 1.22 0.13
C VAL A 35 1.56 0.23 0.75
N GLN A 36 1.29 -0.26 1.96
CA GLN A 36 2.13 -1.28 2.59
C GLN A 36 2.03 -2.61 1.85
N LEU A 37 0.83 -3.00 1.41
CA LEU A 37 0.63 -4.19 0.59
C LEU A 37 1.38 -4.09 -0.75
N ALA A 38 1.25 -2.96 -1.45
CA ALA A 38 1.97 -2.72 -2.70
C ALA A 38 3.48 -2.79 -2.52
N GLN A 39 4.03 -2.26 -1.43
CA GLN A 39 5.46 -2.37 -1.12
C GLN A 39 5.91 -3.84 -1.02
N LEU A 40 5.14 -4.68 -0.31
CA LEU A 40 5.43 -6.10 -0.17
C LEU A 40 5.35 -6.85 -1.51
N LEU A 41 4.37 -6.50 -2.36
CA LEU A 41 4.23 -7.06 -3.70
C LEU A 41 5.44 -6.70 -4.58
N ILE A 42 5.93 -5.46 -4.53
CA ILE A 42 7.14 -5.03 -5.26
C ILE A 42 8.36 -5.86 -4.84
N GLU A 43 8.56 -6.05 -3.54
CA GLU A 43 9.69 -6.85 -3.03
C GLU A 43 9.61 -8.33 -3.39
N ARG A 44 8.40 -8.84 -3.63
CA ARG A 44 8.19 -10.21 -4.12
C ARG A 44 8.42 -10.33 -5.63
N GLY A 45 8.64 -9.21 -6.34
CA GLY A 45 8.70 -9.14 -7.80
C GLY A 45 7.32 -9.10 -8.47
N GLN A 46 6.24 -8.97 -7.70
CA GLN A 46 4.86 -8.79 -8.19
C GLN A 46 4.55 -7.32 -8.44
N THR A 47 5.41 -6.66 -9.21
CA THR A 47 5.33 -5.22 -9.50
C THR A 47 4.08 -4.83 -10.29
N ASP A 48 3.56 -5.72 -11.15
CA ASP A 48 2.32 -5.46 -11.90
C ASP A 48 1.08 -5.42 -11.01
N GLU A 49 0.99 -6.34 -10.04
CA GLU A 49 -0.10 -6.36 -9.06
C GLU A 49 0.01 -5.16 -8.12
N ALA A 50 1.23 -4.81 -7.69
CA ALA A 50 1.49 -3.60 -6.91
C ALA A 50 1.04 -2.32 -7.63
N LYS A 51 1.33 -2.20 -8.94
CA LYS A 51 0.92 -1.05 -9.75
C LYS A 51 -0.61 -0.90 -9.74
N ARG A 52 -1.34 -1.99 -9.95
CA ARG A 52 -2.80 -2.00 -9.99
C ARG A 52 -3.41 -1.58 -8.65
N GLU A 53 -2.89 -2.11 -7.54
CA GLU A 53 -3.32 -1.73 -6.17
C GLU A 53 -3.05 -0.24 -5.87
N LEU A 54 -1.89 0.28 -6.29
CA LEU A 54 -1.55 1.70 -6.14
C LEU A 54 -2.44 2.60 -7.00
N ASP A 55 -2.77 2.15 -8.22
CA ASP A 55 -3.70 2.80 -9.15
C ASP A 55 -5.10 2.96 -8.54
N GLU A 56 -5.64 1.87 -8.02
CA GLU A 56 -6.95 1.85 -7.35
C GLU A 56 -6.94 2.73 -6.09
N THR A 57 -5.86 2.69 -5.30
CA THR A 57 -5.72 3.56 -4.10
C THR A 57 -5.77 5.05 -4.47
N LEU A 58 -5.06 5.44 -5.52
CA LEU A 58 -5.01 6.83 -5.98
C LEU A 58 -6.35 7.27 -6.57
N THR A 59 -7.06 6.34 -7.22
CA THR A 59 -8.39 6.59 -7.78
C THR A 59 -9.43 6.74 -6.67
N ASP A 60 -9.43 5.85 -5.68
CA ASP A 60 -10.31 5.94 -4.50
C ASP A 60 -10.08 7.23 -3.71
N ASP A 61 -8.82 7.62 -3.46
CA ASP A 61 -8.50 8.86 -2.75
C ASP A 61 -8.91 10.11 -3.52
N ALA A 62 -8.82 10.10 -4.85
CA ALA A 62 -9.30 11.20 -5.68
C ALA A 62 -10.81 11.41 -5.56
N HIS A 63 -11.57 10.33 -5.33
CA HIS A 63 -13.02 10.36 -5.10
C HIS A 63 -13.38 10.50 -3.61
N ALA A 64 -12.40 10.47 -2.70
CA ALA A 64 -12.63 10.50 -1.27
C ALA A 64 -12.93 11.93 -0.75
N PRO A 65 -13.79 12.06 0.29
CA PRO A 65 -14.07 13.33 0.95
C PRO A 65 -12.79 14.01 1.47
N ALA A 66 -12.77 15.34 1.52
CA ALA A 66 -11.59 16.14 1.89
C ALA A 66 -10.98 15.77 3.26
N PHE A 67 -11.78 15.23 4.19
CA PHE A 67 -11.31 14.74 5.49
C PHE A 67 -10.41 13.50 5.39
N GLN A 68 -10.75 12.55 4.52
CA GLN A 68 -9.93 11.36 4.28
C GLN A 68 -8.63 11.73 3.56
N ARG A 69 -8.71 12.59 2.53
CA ARG A 69 -7.54 13.10 1.79
C ARG A 69 -6.51 13.76 2.70
N LYS A 70 -6.92 14.59 3.68
CA LYS A 70 -5.96 15.21 4.63
C LYS A 70 -5.25 14.18 5.50
N ARG A 71 -5.98 13.17 5.96
CA ARG A 71 -5.47 12.13 6.86
C ARG A 71 -4.56 11.14 6.12
N GLU A 72 -4.82 10.93 4.84
CA GLU A 72 -4.17 9.91 4.01
C GLU A 72 -3.15 10.49 3.01
N ARG A 73 -3.00 11.82 2.98
CA ARG A 73 -2.06 12.58 2.12
C ARG A 73 -0.65 12.03 2.08
N VAL A 74 -0.08 11.65 3.23
CA VAL A 74 1.28 11.09 3.30
C VAL A 74 1.36 9.75 2.59
N TRP A 75 0.30 8.94 2.69
CA TRP A 75 0.21 7.63 2.05
C TRP A 75 -0.08 7.77 0.56
N THR A 76 -0.94 8.68 0.13
CA THR A 76 -1.17 8.92 -1.31
C THR A 76 0.03 9.54 -2.01
N GLN A 77 0.79 10.41 -1.35
CA GLN A 77 2.09 10.86 -1.88
C GLN A 77 3.07 9.70 -2.02
N ARG A 78 3.14 8.80 -1.03
CA ARG A 78 4.01 7.62 -1.08
C ARG A 78 3.56 6.62 -2.15
N ALA A 79 2.25 6.44 -2.33
CA ALA A 79 1.66 5.63 -3.40
C ALA A 79 2.07 6.14 -4.78
N LYS A 80 1.97 7.46 -4.98
CA LYS A 80 2.39 8.13 -6.22
C LYS A 80 3.89 8.01 -6.46
N ALA A 81 4.71 8.16 -5.42
CA ALA A 81 6.16 8.01 -5.52
C ALA A 81 6.56 6.57 -5.88
N LEU A 82 5.97 5.58 -5.21
CA LEU A 82 6.20 4.17 -5.51
C LEU A 82 5.78 3.83 -6.93
N ARG A 83 4.58 4.25 -7.35
CA ARG A 83 4.12 4.05 -8.72
C ARG A 83 5.05 4.68 -9.76
N GLY A 84 5.60 5.86 -9.47
CA GLY A 84 6.58 6.52 -10.33
C GLY A 84 7.91 5.75 -10.41
N ALA A 85 8.34 5.12 -9.33
CA ALA A 85 9.55 4.29 -9.29
C ALA A 85 9.39 2.93 -9.99
N LEU A 86 8.15 2.47 -10.20
CA LEU A 86 7.86 1.23 -10.93
C LEU A 86 7.68 1.42 -12.45
N LYS A 87 7.81 2.65 -12.96
CA LYS A 87 7.55 3.01 -14.35
C LYS A 87 8.67 2.56 -15.29
#